data_AF-A0A3M9ZW28-F1
#
_entry.id   AF-A0A3M9ZW28-F1
#
_cell.length_a   1.000
_cell.length_b   1.000
_cell.length_c   1.000
_cell.angle_alpha   90.00
_cell.angle_beta   90.00
_cell.angle_gamma   90.00
#
_symmetry.space_group_name_H-M   'P 1'
#
loop_
_entity.id
_entity.type
_entity.pdbx_description
1 polymer ?
#
loop_
_entity_poly.entity_id
_entity_poly.type
_entity_poly.pdbx_seq_one_letter_code
_entity_poly.pdbx_strand_id
1 'polypeptide(L)'
;MFDLDSKVFGRVAVKEIIGASPPASETREILKRELLVLVRDLDSAADPGSLLEQQMRRAAHINSRPGAMALAQDKIRLFNEYHERYVEEIRQKIS
;
A
#
# COMPACT_ATOMS: atom_id res chain seq x y z
N MET A 1 -0.38 19.77 3.11
CA MET A 1 -1.73 19.19 3.29
C MET A 1 -1.64 17.72 2.95
N PHE A 2 -2.22 16.83 3.76
CA PHE A 2 -2.13 15.39 3.52
C PHE A 2 -3.14 15.03 2.43
N ASP A 3 -2.68 14.52 1.30
CA ASP A 3 -3.57 14.19 0.19
C ASP A 3 -4.24 12.84 0.44
N LEU A 4 -5.49 12.90 0.91
CA LEU A 4 -6.28 11.74 1.30
C LEU A 4 -6.70 10.85 0.11
N ASP A 5 -6.68 11.41 -1.10
CA ASP A 5 -7.06 10.72 -2.34
C ASP A 5 -5.86 10.10 -3.08
N SER A 6 -4.64 10.47 -2.68
CA SER A 6 -3.40 9.94 -3.22
C SER A 6 -3.33 8.41 -3.09
N LYS A 7 -2.90 7.76 -4.17
CA LYS A 7 -2.85 6.30 -4.27
C LYS A 7 -1.57 5.77 -3.64
N VAL A 8 -1.73 4.90 -2.64
CA VAL A 8 -0.63 4.33 -1.86
C VAL A 8 -0.34 2.88 -2.22
N PHE A 9 -1.33 2.14 -2.69
CA PHE A 9 -1.18 0.74 -3.09
C PHE A 9 -2.16 0.42 -4.22
N GLY A 10 -1.67 0.34 -5.47
CA GLY A 10 -2.54 0.21 -6.64
C GLY A 10 -3.56 1.35 -6.70
N ARG A 11 -4.84 1.01 -6.63
CA ARG A 11 -5.96 1.97 -6.60
C ARG A 11 -6.39 2.40 -5.20
N VAL A 12 -5.79 1.85 -4.15
CA VAL A 12 -6.11 2.18 -2.76
C VAL A 12 -5.55 3.56 -2.41
N ALA A 13 -6.42 4.44 -1.95
CA ALA A 13 -6.08 5.78 -1.48
C ALA A 13 -5.70 5.79 0.00
N VAL A 14 -4.97 6.83 0.40
CA VAL A 14 -4.62 7.09 1.81
C VAL A 14 -5.83 6.98 2.74
N LYS A 15 -6.96 7.63 2.40
CA LYS A 15 -8.16 7.66 3.25
C LYS A 15 -8.75 6.28 3.53
N GLU A 16 -8.55 5.32 2.63
CA GLU A 16 -9.06 3.96 2.79
C GLU A 16 -8.24 3.19 3.84
N ILE A 17 -6.96 3.55 4.01
CA ILE A 17 -6.08 2.95 5.02
C ILE A 17 -6.24 3.62 6.38
N ILE A 18 -6.25 4.96 6.44
CA ILE A 18 -6.21 5.70 7.71
C ILE A 18 -7.57 6.25 8.17
N GLY A 19 -8.59 6.22 7.31
CA GLY A 19 -9.94 6.67 7.62
C GLY A 19 -10.79 5.57 8.25
N ALA A 20 -12.06 5.85 8.53
CA ALA A 20 -12.98 4.88 9.13
C ALA A 20 -13.56 3.87 8.12
N SER A 21 -13.69 4.26 6.85
CA SER A 21 -14.25 3.44 5.78
C SER A 21 -13.21 3.22 4.68
N PRO A 22 -13.14 2.01 4.07
CA PRO A 22 -13.89 0.80 4.41
C PRO A 22 -13.44 0.19 5.75
N PRO A 23 -14.23 -0.74 6.36
CA PRO A 23 -13.81 -1.49 7.54
C PRO A 23 -12.60 -2.38 7.23
N ALA A 24 -11.90 -2.86 8.28
CA ALA A 24 -10.67 -3.62 8.11
C ALA A 24 -10.85 -4.93 7.31
N SER A 25 -11.98 -5.62 7.48
CA SER A 25 -12.31 -6.84 6.73
C SER A 25 -12.41 -6.60 5.23
N GLU A 26 -13.09 -5.53 4.82
CA GLU A 26 -13.21 -5.14 3.42
C GLU A 26 -11.88 -4.60 2.87
N THR A 27 -11.15 -3.82 3.69
CA THR A 27 -9.81 -3.31 3.33
C THR A 27 -8.86 -4.46 3.01
N ARG A 28 -8.92 -5.56 3.77
CA ARG A 28 -8.12 -6.77 3.51
C ARG A 28 -8.41 -7.35 2.12
N GLU A 29 -9.68 -7.50 1.77
CA GLU A 29 -10.06 -8.06 0.47
C GLU A 29 -9.67 -7.13 -0.69
N ILE A 30 -9.76 -5.82 -0.49
CA ILE A 30 -9.28 -4.82 -1.45
C ILE A 30 -7.77 -4.94 -1.65
N LEU A 31 -6.98 -4.93 -0.56
CA LEU A 31 -5.52 -5.05 -0.63
C LEU A 31 -5.08 -6.35 -1.29
N LYS A 32 -5.76 -7.47 -0.98
CA LYS A 32 -5.49 -8.76 -1.61
C LYS A 32 -5.71 -8.73 -3.13
N ARG A 33 -6.82 -8.14 -3.58
CA ARG A 33 -7.12 -8.03 -5.03
C ARG A 33 -6.14 -7.10 -5.72
N GLU A 34 -5.81 -5.98 -5.10
CA GLU A 34 -4.86 -5.01 -5.64
C GLU A 34 -3.44 -5.58 -5.70
N LEU A 35 -3.02 -6.41 -4.73
CA LEU A 35 -1.74 -7.11 -4.79
C LEU A 35 -1.64 -7.99 -6.04
N LEU A 36 -2.69 -8.76 -6.37
CA LEU A 36 -2.71 -9.60 -7.57
C LEU A 36 -2.57 -8.78 -8.86
N VAL A 37 -3.23 -7.63 -8.91
CA VAL A 37 -3.14 -6.71 -10.06
C VAL A 37 -1.73 -6.13 -10.17
N LEU A 38 -1.19 -5.64 -9.05
CA LEU A 38 0.14 -5.05 -8.99
C LEU A 38 1.24 -6.04 -9.39
N VAL A 39 1.18 -7.28 -8.89
CA VAL A 39 2.15 -8.34 -9.26
C VAL A 39 2.03 -8.70 -10.73
N ARG A 40 0.82 -8.81 -11.28
CA ARG A 40 0.64 -9.06 -12.71
C ARG A 40 1.18 -7.92 -13.57
N ASP A 41 0.94 -6.69 -13.15
CA ASP A 41 1.36 -5.50 -13.90
C ASP A 41 2.88 -5.23 -13.72
N LEU A 42 3.51 -5.78 -12.67
CA LEU A 42 4.95 -5.71 -12.40
C LEU A 42 5.78 -6.33 -13.54
N ASP A 43 5.27 -7.38 -14.19
CA ASP A 43 5.94 -7.98 -15.35
C ASP A 43 6.07 -7.03 -16.53
N SER A 44 5.20 -6.02 -16.60
CA SER A 44 5.21 -4.98 -17.63
C SER A 44 5.87 -3.67 -17.15
N ALA A 45 6.42 -3.64 -15.93
CA ALA A 45 7.05 -2.45 -15.39
C ALA A 45 8.40 -2.18 -16.08
N ALA A 46 8.51 -1.02 -16.73
CA ALA A 46 9.73 -0.62 -17.44
C ALA A 46 10.91 -0.34 -16.50
N ASP A 47 10.64 0.08 -15.26
CA ASP A 47 11.67 0.35 -14.24
C ASP A 47 11.21 -0.07 -12.83
N PRO A 48 11.46 -1.34 -12.45
CA PRO A 48 11.15 -1.85 -11.11
C PRO A 48 11.89 -1.11 -9.98
N GLY A 49 13.06 -0.52 -10.25
CA GLY A 49 13.86 0.21 -9.26
C GLY A 49 13.16 1.48 -8.77
N SER A 50 12.74 2.34 -9.70
CA SER A 50 11.95 3.53 -9.34
C SER A 50 10.63 3.18 -8.66
N LEU A 51 10.00 2.08 -9.06
CA LEU A 51 8.78 1.58 -8.44
C LEU A 51 9.01 1.22 -6.96
N LEU A 52 10.10 0.51 -6.64
CA LEU A 52 10.47 0.18 -5.26
C LEU A 52 10.62 1.44 -4.39
N GLU A 53 11.36 2.44 -4.87
CA GLU A 53 11.56 3.69 -4.14
C GLU A 53 10.24 4.45 -3.90
N GLN A 54 9.34 4.45 -4.89
CA GLN A 54 8.01 5.02 -4.74
C GLN A 54 7.18 4.29 -3.68
N GLN A 55 7.22 2.95 -3.66
CA GLN A 55 6.51 2.15 -2.65
C GLN A 55 7.04 2.41 -1.24
N MET A 56 8.36 2.51 -1.05
CA MET A 56 8.96 2.83 0.25
C MET A 56 8.51 4.20 0.77
N ARG A 57 8.48 5.22 -0.10
CA ARG A 57 8.01 6.57 0.26
C ARG A 57 6.52 6.59 0.65
N ARG A 58 5.67 5.85 -0.08
CA ARG A 58 4.24 5.74 0.23
C ARG A 58 3.99 5.09 1.58
N ALA A 59 4.71 4.01 1.91
CA ALA A 59 4.60 3.36 3.21
C ALA A 59 5.09 4.26 4.35
N ALA A 60 6.21 4.97 4.17
CA ALA A 60 6.68 5.95 5.15
C ALA A 60 5.64 7.06 5.39
N HIS A 61 4.95 7.51 4.33
CA HIS A 61 3.89 8.50 4.44
C HIS A 61 2.71 8.00 5.29
N ILE A 62 2.25 6.75 5.09
CA ILE A 62 1.19 6.14 5.90
C ILE A 62 1.62 5.97 7.37
N ASN A 63 2.84 5.49 7.60
CA ASN A 63 3.32 5.15 8.96
C ASN A 63 3.77 6.36 9.80
N SER A 64 4.03 7.52 9.18
CA SER A 64 4.51 8.72 9.87
C SER A 64 3.39 9.56 10.53
N ARG A 65 2.11 9.19 10.39
CA ARG A 65 0.98 9.99 10.91
C ARG A 65 0.80 9.82 12.43
N PRO A 66 1.09 10.85 13.26
CA PRO A 66 0.82 10.83 14.68
C PRO A 66 -0.70 11.03 14.87
N GLY A 67 -1.43 10.00 15.26
CA GLY A 67 -2.88 10.06 15.50
C GLY A 67 -3.72 9.03 14.72
N ALA A 68 -3.21 8.47 13.62
CA ALA A 68 -3.84 7.33 12.93
C ALA A 68 -3.72 6.01 13.74
N MET A 69 -2.82 6.02 14.74
CA MET A 69 -2.46 4.87 15.58
C MET A 69 -3.50 4.43 16.61
N ALA A 70 -4.65 5.09 16.75
CA ALA A 70 -5.70 4.63 17.68
C ALA A 70 -6.88 3.92 16.98
N LEU A 71 -7.35 4.45 15.85
CA LEU A 71 -8.60 3.99 15.19
C LEU A 71 -8.35 3.13 13.94
N ALA A 72 -7.16 3.20 13.33
CA ALA A 72 -6.86 2.51 12.07
C ALA A 72 -5.68 1.51 12.18
N GLN A 73 -5.28 1.12 13.40
CA GLN A 73 -4.17 0.19 13.65
C GLN A 73 -4.26 -1.08 12.81
N ASP A 74 -5.43 -1.70 12.76
CA ASP A 74 -5.62 -2.96 12.03
C ASP A 74 -5.44 -2.76 10.52
N LYS A 75 -5.91 -1.64 9.98
CA LYS A 75 -5.76 -1.32 8.55
C LYS A 75 -4.33 -0.96 8.18
N ILE A 76 -3.62 -0.26 9.05
CA ILE A 76 -2.19 0.02 8.86
C ILE A 76 -1.37 -1.28 8.90
N ARG A 77 -1.70 -2.21 9.82
CA ARG A 77 -1.07 -3.55 9.86
C ARG A 77 -1.32 -4.33 8.58
N LEU A 78 -2.57 -4.38 8.12
CA LEU A 78 -2.91 -5.02 6.85
C LEU A 78 -2.16 -4.37 5.68
N PHE A 79 -2.18 -3.04 5.59
CA PHE A 79 -1.44 -2.32 4.55
C PHE A 79 0.04 -2.70 4.55
N ASN A 80 0.71 -2.67 5.71
CA ASN A 80 2.12 -3.02 5.81
C ASN A 80 2.37 -4.48 5.40
N GLU A 81 1.51 -5.43 5.78
CA GLU A 81 1.63 -6.84 5.40
C GLU A 81 1.54 -7.04 3.87
N TYR A 82 0.54 -6.45 3.20
CA TYR A 82 0.40 -6.58 1.74
C TYR A 82 1.45 -5.76 0.99
N HIS A 83 1.86 -4.63 1.55
CA HIS A 83 2.92 -3.79 1.00
C HIS A 83 4.28 -4.50 1.02
N GLU A 84 4.63 -5.16 2.13
CA GLU A 84 5.86 -5.94 2.27
C GLU A 84 5.91 -7.05 1.23
N ARG A 85 4.82 -7.81 1.08
CA ARG A 85 4.71 -8.83 0.03
C ARG A 85 4.97 -8.26 -1.36
N TYR A 86 4.38 -7.11 -1.71
CA TYR A 86 4.61 -6.50 -3.01
C TYR A 86 6.06 -6.00 -3.19
N VAL A 87 6.66 -5.46 -2.13
CA VAL A 87 8.07 -5.04 -2.12
C VAL A 87 8.98 -6.24 -2.37
N GLU A 88 8.69 -7.41 -1.80
CA GLU A 88 9.42 -8.65 -2.07
C GLU A 88 9.33 -9.05 -3.54
N GLU A 89 8.14 -9.01 -4.14
CA GLU A 89 7.93 -9.30 -5.57
C GLU A 89 8.74 -8.33 -6.46
N ILE A 90 8.72 -7.02 -6.15
CA ILE A 90 9.53 -6.03 -6.88
C ILE A 90 11.03 -6.35 -6.75
N ARG A 91 11.50 -6.70 -5.55
CA ARG A 91 12.91 -7.05 -5.32
C ARG A 91 13.34 -8.29 -6.08
N GLN A 92 12.48 -9.31 -6.16
CA GLN A 92 12.73 -10.50 -6.96
C GLN A 92 12.82 -10.18 -8.45
N LYS A 93 12.05 -9.20 -8.94
CA LYS A 93 12.12 -8.73 -10.33
C LYS A 93 13.40 -7.96 -10.66
N ILE A 94 14.00 -7.29 -9.67
CA ILE A 94 15.26 -6.52 -9.82
C ILE A 94 16.48 -7.44 -9.78
N SER A 95 16.44 -8.54 -9.02
CA SER A 95 17.51 -9.55 -8.96
C SER A 95 17.65 -10.31 -10.27
#